data_AF-A0A814CNA6-F1
#
_entry.id   AF-A0A814CNA6-F1
#
_cell.length_a   1.000
_cell.length_b   1.000
_cell.length_c   1.000
_cell.angle_alpha   90.00
_cell.angle_beta   90.00
_cell.angle_gamma   90.00
#
_symmetry.space_group_name_H-M   'P 1'
#
loop_
_entity.id
_entity.type
_entity.pdbx_description
1 polymer ?
#
loop_
_entity_poly.entity_id
_entity_poly.type
_entity_poly.pdbx_seq_one_letter_code
_entity_poly.pdbx_strand_id
1 'polypeptide(L)'
;MDKSIYKKLFIIAIIGSSSVLVYLRFFPIKQIILNKQISLKNSRFPAIAGFYHFSTVGPNWKNIVNEQMTIIYRSGLFNSSSNTYVTGLGKFDDNKTAYDIFSNSKFIYEYDNRTKLYEYPTLMKLEKFCFHNDKSLVWYAHSKGASHAEDFVVSWRGVLNYFVLDNWQLCYKLLLSTNYTTCGAILALDRVRKAGWNTYYAGNMWWAKCSHVNRLTRLEKFDLKDRHLAELYVTSEPAVGHFNCHFINLNILINFNKQTANCTTNQPMFWARW
;
A
#
# COMPACT_ATOMS: atom_id res chain seq x y z
N MET A 1 -2.29 -43.16 22.60
CA MET A 1 -1.79 -41.77 22.77
C MET A 1 -2.98 -40.84 22.75
N ASP A 2 -3.06 -40.01 23.78
CA ASP A 2 -4.29 -39.52 24.42
C ASP A 2 -4.98 -38.35 23.69
N LYS A 3 -6.32 -38.38 23.66
CA LYS A 3 -7.24 -37.40 23.05
C LYS A 3 -7.92 -36.56 24.15
N SER A 4 -7.16 -35.83 24.98
CA SER A 4 -7.74 -35.16 26.17
C SER A 4 -7.30 -33.72 26.48
N ILE A 5 -6.68 -32.95 25.56
CA ILE A 5 -6.16 -31.59 25.91
C ILE A 5 -6.62 -30.44 24.97
N TYR A 6 -7.83 -30.46 24.42
CA TYR A 6 -8.40 -29.24 23.80
C TYR A 6 -9.89 -29.09 24.06
N LYS A 7 -10.23 -28.85 25.32
CA LYS A 7 -11.50 -28.22 25.71
C LYS A 7 -11.20 -27.15 26.75
N LYS A 8 -11.47 -25.89 26.36
CA LYS A 8 -11.63 -24.64 27.14
C LYS A 8 -10.72 -23.54 26.62
N LEU A 9 -11.30 -22.57 25.93
CA LEU A 9 -11.50 -21.24 26.50
C LEU A 9 -12.39 -20.42 25.54
N PHE A 10 -13.67 -20.37 25.89
CA PHE A 10 -14.62 -19.33 25.49
C PHE A 10 -14.56 -18.28 26.61
N ILE A 11 -14.25 -17.01 26.31
CA ILE A 11 -14.75 -15.88 27.11
C ILE A 11 -15.11 -14.75 26.14
N ILE A 12 -16.41 -14.45 26.12
CA ILE A 12 -17.04 -13.23 25.62
C ILE A 12 -16.84 -12.13 26.68
N ALA A 13 -16.56 -10.90 26.26
CA ALA A 13 -16.76 -9.73 27.11
C ALA A 13 -17.46 -8.61 26.32
N ILE A 14 -18.75 -8.44 26.60
CA ILE A 14 -19.54 -7.25 26.31
C ILE A 14 -19.66 -6.49 27.64
N ILE A 15 -19.18 -5.23 27.62
CA ILE A 15 -19.55 -4.03 28.39
C ILE A 15 -19.79 -4.18 29.91
N GLY A 16 -18.96 -3.47 30.68
CA GLY A 16 -19.23 -3.08 32.07
C GLY A 16 -18.04 -2.35 32.68
N SER A 17 -18.24 -1.05 32.94
CA SER A 17 -17.47 -0.14 33.80
C SER A 17 -16.14 -0.61 34.44
N SER A 18 -15.15 0.29 34.30
CA SER A 18 -13.98 0.47 35.16
C SER A 18 -12.78 -0.46 34.93
N SER A 19 -11.74 0.12 34.32
CA SER A 19 -10.32 -0.16 34.59
C SER A 19 -9.83 -1.60 34.32
N VAL A 20 -9.52 -1.93 33.07
CA VAL A 20 -8.64 -3.07 32.78
C VAL A 20 -7.57 -2.68 31.77
N LEU A 21 -6.34 -2.57 32.27
CA LEU A 21 -5.11 -2.53 31.48
C LEU A 21 -5.04 -3.79 30.61
N VAL A 22 -5.14 -3.65 29.29
CA VAL A 22 -4.90 -4.76 28.36
C VAL A 22 -3.41 -4.83 28.05
N TYR A 23 -2.71 -5.76 28.70
CA TYR A 23 -1.37 -6.18 28.30
C TYR A 23 -1.45 -6.99 27.00
N LEU A 24 -1.10 -6.37 25.87
CA LEU A 24 -0.81 -7.09 24.63
C LEU A 24 0.54 -7.80 24.77
N ARG A 25 0.52 -9.09 25.15
CA ARG A 25 1.71 -9.96 25.01
C ARG A 25 1.92 -10.27 23.54
N PHE A 26 2.96 -9.68 22.95
CA PHE A 26 3.50 -10.07 21.65
C PHE A 26 3.98 -11.53 21.70
N PHE A 27 3.31 -12.42 20.97
CA PHE A 27 3.87 -13.73 20.66
C PHE A 27 4.91 -13.58 19.53
N PRO A 28 6.09 -14.22 19.63
CA PRO A 28 7.12 -14.08 18.62
C PRO A 28 6.74 -14.91 17.37
N ILE A 29 6.59 -14.24 16.22
CA ILE A 29 6.36 -14.83 14.89
C ILE A 29 7.65 -15.53 14.36
N LYS A 30 8.48 -16.11 15.24
CA LYS A 30 9.76 -16.71 14.86
C LYS A 30 9.67 -18.16 14.37
N GLN A 31 8.58 -18.89 14.65
CA GLN A 31 8.58 -20.35 14.47
C GLN A 31 7.96 -20.89 13.16
N ILE A 32 7.33 -20.08 12.31
CA ILE A 32 6.66 -20.58 11.07
C ILE A 32 7.58 -20.54 9.83
N ILE A 33 8.83 -20.09 9.96
CA ILE A 33 9.71 -19.81 8.81
C ILE A 33 10.60 -21.00 8.37
N LEU A 34 10.51 -22.19 8.97
CA LEU A 34 11.58 -23.18 8.78
C LEU A 34 11.35 -24.44 7.94
N ASN A 35 10.20 -24.65 7.27
CA ASN A 35 10.03 -25.91 6.50
C ASN A 35 9.38 -25.77 5.12
N LYS A 36 9.96 -24.94 4.25
CA LYS A 36 9.93 -25.19 2.80
C LYS A 36 11.10 -24.49 2.11
N GLN A 37 12.29 -25.09 2.19
CA GLN A 37 13.32 -24.86 1.19
C GLN A 37 12.81 -25.43 -0.13
N ILE A 38 12.06 -24.61 -0.86
CA ILE A 38 11.78 -24.86 -2.26
C ILE A 38 13.10 -24.63 -2.97
N SER A 39 13.64 -25.70 -3.56
CA SER A 39 14.75 -25.67 -4.51
C SER A 39 14.35 -24.74 -5.67
N LEU A 40 14.78 -23.47 -5.60
CA LEU A 40 14.59 -22.49 -6.66
C LEU A 40 15.80 -22.56 -7.60
N LYS A 41 15.67 -23.36 -8.66
CA LYS A 41 16.55 -23.27 -9.83
C LYS A 41 16.42 -21.85 -10.44
N ASN A 42 17.48 -21.06 -10.40
CA ASN A 42 17.82 -19.94 -11.29
C ASN A 42 16.69 -19.04 -11.86
N SER A 43 15.64 -18.75 -11.11
CA SER A 43 14.76 -17.61 -11.40
C SER A 43 15.26 -16.42 -10.60
N ARG A 44 15.81 -15.39 -11.25
CA ARG A 44 16.01 -14.09 -10.60
C ARG A 44 14.66 -13.66 -10.02
N PHE A 45 14.60 -13.40 -8.72
CA PHE A 45 13.42 -12.82 -8.08
C PHE A 45 13.01 -11.54 -8.83
N PRO A 46 11.70 -11.22 -8.94
CA PRO A 46 11.27 -9.99 -9.57
C PRO A 46 11.98 -8.78 -8.99
N ALA A 47 12.45 -7.88 -9.85
CA ALA A 47 12.93 -6.59 -9.41
C ALA A 47 11.77 -5.80 -8.80
N ILE A 48 12.06 -5.05 -7.74
CA ILE A 48 11.11 -4.16 -7.07
C ILE A 48 11.51 -2.72 -7.45
N ALA A 49 10.55 -1.87 -7.79
CA ALA A 49 10.79 -0.43 -7.92
C ALA A 49 9.78 0.38 -7.11
N GLY A 50 10.28 1.47 -6.51
CA GLY A 50 9.47 2.37 -5.70
C GLY A 50 9.03 3.61 -6.45
N PHE A 51 7.81 4.06 -6.18
CA PHE A 51 7.25 5.29 -6.72
C PHE A 51 6.64 6.10 -5.58
N TYR A 52 7.24 7.24 -5.30
CA TYR A 52 6.85 8.09 -4.18
C TYR A 52 6.46 9.48 -4.66
N HIS A 53 5.25 9.89 -4.33
CA HIS A 53 4.74 11.23 -4.61
C HIS A 53 4.70 12.07 -3.32
N PHE A 54 5.07 13.34 -3.39
CA PHE A 54 4.76 14.27 -2.31
C PHE A 54 4.41 15.66 -2.83
N SER A 55 3.66 16.38 -2.01
CA SER A 55 3.29 17.78 -2.26
C SER A 55 3.73 18.65 -1.11
N THR A 56 4.33 19.81 -1.40
CA THR A 56 4.80 20.78 -0.39
C THR A 56 3.72 21.77 0.03
N VAL A 57 2.49 21.63 -0.48
CA VAL A 57 1.36 22.53 -0.19
C VAL A 57 0.95 22.54 1.28
N GLY A 58 1.12 21.42 1.98
CA GLY A 58 0.70 21.27 3.38
C GLY A 58 1.85 21.45 4.36
N PRO A 59 1.65 22.09 5.53
CA PRO A 59 2.74 22.44 6.45
C PRO A 59 3.48 21.22 7.01
N ASN A 60 2.82 20.05 7.01
CA ASN A 60 3.36 18.81 7.58
C ASN A 60 4.09 17.92 6.56
N TRP A 61 4.24 18.36 5.31
CA TRP A 61 4.82 17.52 4.25
C TRP A 61 6.21 16.98 4.63
N LYS A 62 7.08 17.82 5.20
CA LYS A 62 8.47 17.45 5.59
C LYS A 62 8.47 16.32 6.61
N ASN A 63 7.64 16.43 7.64
CA ASN A 63 7.54 15.44 8.70
C ASN A 63 7.01 14.10 8.16
N ILE A 64 6.02 14.15 7.27
CA ILE A 64 5.44 12.95 6.65
C ILE A 64 6.45 12.26 5.74
N VAL A 65 7.17 13.03 4.91
CA VAL A 65 8.22 12.49 4.05
C VAL A 65 9.32 11.84 4.91
N ASN A 66 9.80 12.51 5.95
CA ASN A 66 10.81 11.96 6.86
C ASN A 66 10.33 10.70 7.58
N GLU A 67 9.08 10.69 8.06
CA GLU A 67 8.43 9.52 8.66
C GLU A 67 8.46 8.34 7.69
N GLN A 68 7.93 8.54 6.48
CA GLN A 68 7.80 7.47 5.49
C GLN A 68 9.16 7.00 4.96
N MET A 69 10.13 7.89 4.75
CA MET A 69 11.48 7.50 4.35
C MET A 69 12.17 6.71 5.45
N THR A 70 12.03 7.11 6.71
CA THR A 70 12.56 6.34 7.86
C THR A 70 11.99 4.92 7.87
N ILE A 71 10.69 4.77 7.61
CA ILE A 71 10.03 3.45 7.52
C ILE A 71 10.61 2.64 6.35
N ILE A 72 10.70 3.24 5.16
CA ILE A 72 11.23 2.61 3.94
C ILE A 72 12.69 2.13 4.14
N TYR A 73 13.51 2.89 4.85
CA TYR A 73 14.87 2.49 5.21
C TYR A 73 14.88 1.35 6.23
N ARG A 74 14.21 1.53 7.38
CA ARG A 74 14.28 0.56 8.49
C ARG A 74 13.63 -0.79 8.15
N SER A 75 12.63 -0.81 7.27
CA SER A 75 11.96 -2.04 6.84
C SER A 75 12.75 -2.85 5.81
N GLY A 76 13.86 -2.29 5.30
CA GLY A 76 14.65 -2.87 4.22
C GLY A 76 14.01 -2.74 2.83
N LEU A 77 12.88 -2.02 2.69
CA LEU A 77 12.22 -1.80 1.41
C LEU A 77 13.12 -1.01 0.45
N PHE A 78 13.84 0.00 0.95
CA PHE A 78 14.80 0.77 0.16
C PHE A 78 15.90 -0.11 -0.43
N ASN A 79 16.45 -1.01 0.38
CA ASN A 79 17.54 -1.90 -0.05
C ASN A 79 17.03 -2.94 -1.05
N SER A 80 15.81 -3.42 -0.87
CA SER A 80 15.18 -4.42 -1.74
C SER A 80 14.70 -3.85 -3.08
N SER A 81 14.42 -2.54 -3.14
CA SER A 81 14.04 -1.85 -4.38
C SER A 81 15.27 -1.56 -5.22
N SER A 82 15.21 -1.72 -6.54
CA SER A 82 16.29 -1.35 -7.46
C SER A 82 16.51 0.16 -7.45
N ASN A 83 15.46 0.93 -7.75
CA ASN A 83 15.42 2.39 -7.64
C ASN A 83 14.10 2.81 -7.01
N THR A 84 14.10 4.00 -6.42
CA THR A 84 12.89 4.69 -5.94
C THR A 84 12.74 6.01 -6.68
N TYR A 85 11.74 6.11 -7.55
CA TYR A 85 11.41 7.31 -8.29
C TYR A 85 10.58 8.23 -7.41
N VAL A 86 11.07 9.44 -7.20
CA VAL A 86 10.44 10.43 -6.33
C VAL A 86 10.00 11.61 -7.18
N THR A 87 8.74 12.01 -7.06
CA THR A 87 8.26 13.25 -7.67
C THR A 87 7.65 14.16 -6.60
N GLY A 88 8.25 15.33 -6.43
CA GLY A 88 7.75 16.37 -5.55
C GLY A 88 7.02 17.46 -6.33
N LEU A 89 5.91 17.96 -5.78
CA LEU A 89 5.21 19.13 -6.32
C LEU A 89 5.15 20.28 -5.32
N GLY A 90 5.36 21.52 -5.73
CA GLY A 90 5.14 22.69 -4.87
C GLY A 90 6.06 23.89 -5.10
N LYS A 91 6.39 24.62 -4.03
CA LYS A 91 7.25 25.82 -4.13
C LYS A 91 8.72 25.45 -4.32
N PHE A 92 9.40 26.10 -5.26
CA PHE A 92 10.82 25.87 -5.55
C PHE A 92 11.72 25.93 -4.30
N ASP A 93 11.44 26.82 -3.34
CA ASP A 93 12.25 26.93 -2.11
C ASP A 93 12.26 25.64 -1.26
N ASP A 94 11.19 24.85 -1.33
CA ASP A 94 11.11 23.55 -0.65
C ASP A 94 11.90 22.44 -1.37
N ASN A 95 12.24 22.64 -2.65
CA ASN A 95 13.00 21.69 -3.47
C ASN A 95 14.38 21.42 -2.86
N LYS A 96 15.05 22.46 -2.33
CA LYS A 96 16.36 22.29 -1.70
C LYS A 96 16.30 21.34 -0.49
N THR A 97 15.32 21.54 0.40
CA THR A 97 15.13 20.65 1.56
C THR A 97 14.80 19.22 1.13
N ALA A 98 13.97 19.06 0.09
CA ALA A 98 13.65 17.74 -0.43
C ALA A 98 14.87 17.05 -1.04
N TYR A 99 15.72 17.79 -1.76
CA TYR A 99 16.95 17.26 -2.36
C TYR A 99 17.86 16.61 -1.30
N ASP A 100 18.00 17.22 -0.12
CA ASP A 100 18.82 16.68 0.96
C ASP A 100 18.27 15.32 1.47
N ILE A 101 16.94 15.19 1.59
CA ILE A 101 16.26 13.95 1.98
C ILE A 101 16.50 12.85 0.93
N PHE A 102 16.49 13.21 -0.35
CA PHE A 102 16.62 12.29 -1.49
C PHE A 102 18.02 12.25 -2.10
N SER A 103 19.05 12.60 -1.32
CA SER A 103 20.44 12.69 -1.78
C SER A 103 21.09 11.33 -2.13
N ASN A 104 20.50 10.21 -1.71
CA ASN A 104 20.99 8.88 -2.05
C ASN A 104 20.76 8.58 -3.55
N SER A 105 21.79 8.11 -4.26
CA SER A 105 21.73 7.81 -5.71
C SER A 105 20.65 6.82 -6.16
N LYS A 106 20.11 5.96 -5.28
CA LYS A 106 18.97 5.09 -5.63
C LYS A 106 17.64 5.84 -5.67
N PHE A 107 17.59 7.08 -5.16
CA PHE A 107 16.48 7.99 -5.42
C PHE A 107 16.69 8.68 -6.76
N ILE A 108 15.70 8.55 -7.62
CA ILE A 108 15.61 9.30 -8.87
C ILE A 108 14.58 10.39 -8.63
N TYR A 109 15.08 11.56 -8.21
CA TYR A 109 14.27 12.68 -7.76
C TYR A 109 14.01 13.69 -8.88
N GLU A 110 12.74 14.07 -9.05
CA GLU A 110 12.34 15.20 -9.87
C GLU A 110 11.34 16.08 -9.13
N TYR A 111 11.30 17.35 -9.52
CA TYR A 111 10.45 18.36 -8.91
C TYR A 111 9.72 19.19 -9.95
N ASP A 112 8.47 19.55 -9.68
CA ASP A 112 7.68 20.43 -10.51
C ASP A 112 6.89 21.43 -9.65
N ASN A 113 6.77 22.67 -10.08
CA ASN A 113 6.09 23.68 -9.28
C ASN A 113 4.54 23.68 -9.43
N ARG A 114 4.01 22.87 -10.34
CA ARG A 114 2.58 22.81 -10.66
C ARG A 114 1.87 21.79 -9.75
N THR A 115 1.37 22.25 -8.62
CA THR A 115 0.66 21.42 -7.63
C THR A 115 -0.65 20.80 -8.15
N LYS A 116 -1.24 21.39 -9.20
CA LYS A 116 -2.43 20.86 -9.89
C LYS A 116 -2.15 19.66 -10.79
N LEU A 117 -0.90 19.21 -10.89
CA LEU A 117 -0.58 17.94 -11.53
C LEU A 117 -0.92 16.73 -10.64
N TYR A 118 -1.18 16.96 -9.34
CA TYR A 118 -1.51 15.92 -8.38
C TYR A 118 -0.53 14.73 -8.46
N GLU A 119 -1.02 13.51 -8.34
CA GLU A 119 -0.21 12.29 -8.34
C GLU A 119 0.22 11.83 -9.75
N TYR A 120 -0.33 12.43 -10.81
CA TYR A 120 -0.18 11.97 -12.19
C TYR A 120 1.27 11.90 -12.69
N PRO A 121 2.16 12.88 -12.43
CA PRO A 121 3.56 12.77 -12.86
C PRO A 121 4.25 11.52 -12.32
N THR A 122 3.98 11.14 -11.07
CA THR A 122 4.53 9.92 -10.48
C THR A 122 3.92 8.67 -11.11
N LEU A 123 2.60 8.65 -11.30
CA LEU A 123 1.89 7.51 -11.90
C LEU A 123 2.30 7.30 -13.37
N MET A 124 2.54 8.36 -14.14
CA MET A 124 3.03 8.26 -15.52
C MET A 124 4.43 7.67 -15.60
N LYS A 125 5.32 8.01 -14.65
CA LYS A 125 6.64 7.36 -14.54
C LYS A 125 6.52 5.88 -14.20
N LEU A 126 5.61 5.54 -13.28
CA LEU A 126 5.31 4.16 -12.92
C LEU A 126 4.82 3.37 -14.13
N GLU A 127 3.87 3.94 -14.88
CA GLU A 127 3.35 3.34 -16.12
C GLU A 127 4.47 3.11 -17.15
N LYS A 128 5.32 4.11 -17.38
CA LYS A 128 6.47 4.00 -18.29
C LYS A 128 7.48 2.96 -17.80
N PHE A 129 7.75 2.89 -16.51
CA PHE A 129 8.64 1.88 -15.95
C PHE A 129 8.08 0.47 -16.20
N CYS A 130 6.81 0.25 -15.91
CA CYS A 130 6.20 -1.06 -16.07
C CYS A 130 6.10 -1.51 -17.52
N PHE A 131 5.94 -0.59 -18.46
CA PHE A 131 5.98 -0.91 -19.89
C PHE A 131 7.29 -1.60 -20.31
N HIS A 132 8.41 -1.21 -19.70
CA HIS A 132 9.74 -1.79 -19.99
C HIS A 132 10.13 -2.92 -19.03
N ASN A 133 9.34 -3.17 -17.97
CA ASN A 133 9.70 -4.06 -16.87
C ASN A 133 8.53 -4.97 -16.46
N ASP A 134 7.91 -5.66 -17.42
CA ASP A 134 6.67 -6.43 -17.24
C ASP A 134 6.70 -7.44 -16.05
N LYS A 135 7.87 -8.06 -15.80
CA LYS A 135 8.08 -9.06 -14.74
C LYS A 135 8.37 -8.47 -13.37
N SER A 136 8.46 -7.14 -13.24
CA SER A 136 8.78 -6.46 -11.98
C SER A 136 7.53 -6.23 -11.12
N LEU A 137 7.79 -5.95 -9.85
CA LEU A 137 6.79 -5.44 -8.90
C LEU A 137 7.06 -3.96 -8.63
N VAL A 138 6.00 -3.21 -8.40
CA VAL A 138 6.08 -1.80 -8.02
C VAL A 138 5.30 -1.54 -6.75
N TRP A 139 5.81 -0.60 -5.95
CA TRP A 139 5.05 -0.01 -4.85
C TRP A 139 4.85 1.47 -5.10
N TYR A 140 3.67 1.94 -4.76
CA TYR A 140 3.27 3.32 -4.86
C TYR A 140 2.86 3.85 -3.49
N ALA A 141 3.42 4.99 -3.12
CA ALA A 141 3.06 5.70 -1.91
C ALA A 141 3.08 7.21 -2.14
N HIS A 142 2.36 7.93 -1.29
CA HIS A 142 2.43 9.38 -1.28
C HIS A 142 2.32 9.97 0.12
N SER A 143 2.64 11.26 0.24
CA SER A 143 2.59 12.02 1.49
C SER A 143 1.14 12.30 1.96
N LYS A 144 0.32 11.26 2.11
CA LYS A 144 -1.10 11.36 2.52
C LYS A 144 -1.23 12.11 3.85
N GLY A 145 -2.11 13.10 3.87
CA GLY A 145 -2.31 13.95 5.05
C GLY A 145 -1.35 15.14 5.15
N ALA A 146 -0.60 15.49 4.09
CA ALA A 146 0.20 16.72 4.11
C ALA A 146 -0.63 17.96 4.46
N SER A 147 -1.85 18.05 3.95
CA SER A 147 -2.79 19.15 4.19
C SER A 147 -3.70 18.98 5.43
N HIS A 148 -3.60 17.84 6.14
CA HIS A 148 -4.54 17.44 7.18
C HIS A 148 -3.78 16.86 8.38
N ALA A 149 -3.82 17.59 9.51
CA ALA A 149 -3.04 17.29 10.71
C ALA A 149 -3.82 16.52 11.79
N GLU A 150 -5.08 16.18 11.52
CA GLU A 150 -5.98 15.58 12.50
C GLU A 150 -5.54 14.15 12.89
N ASP A 151 -5.71 13.79 14.16
CA ASP A 151 -5.23 12.51 14.73
C ASP A 151 -5.74 11.28 13.96
N PHE A 152 -6.95 11.34 13.42
CA PHE A 152 -7.50 10.26 12.61
C PHE A 152 -6.75 10.10 11.28
N VAL A 153 -6.28 11.19 10.68
CA VAL A 153 -5.48 11.17 9.44
C VAL A 153 -4.08 10.62 9.72
N VAL A 154 -3.49 11.00 10.85
CA VAL A 154 -2.19 10.45 11.29
C VAL A 154 -2.32 8.95 11.55
N SER A 155 -3.33 8.54 12.30
CA SER A 155 -3.62 7.13 12.59
C SER A 155 -3.89 6.35 11.30
N TRP A 156 -4.64 6.94 10.37
CA TRP A 156 -4.91 6.35 9.06
C TRP A 156 -3.62 6.17 8.25
N ARG A 157 -2.76 7.19 8.18
CA ARG A 157 -1.45 7.09 7.54
C ARG A 157 -0.59 6.00 8.20
N GLY A 158 -0.65 5.84 9.51
CA GLY A 158 0.03 4.75 10.22
C GLY A 158 -0.37 3.35 9.69
N VAL A 159 -1.67 3.13 9.46
CA VAL A 159 -2.17 1.88 8.85
C VAL A 159 -1.64 1.68 7.43
N LEU A 160 -1.66 2.74 6.61
CA LEU A 160 -1.14 2.69 5.23
C LEU A 160 0.37 2.37 5.22
N ASN A 161 1.13 3.08 6.05
CA ASN A 161 2.57 2.89 6.21
C ASN A 161 2.90 1.47 6.65
N TYR A 162 2.15 0.91 7.60
CA TYR A 162 2.37 -0.45 8.06
C TYR A 162 2.24 -1.49 6.94
N PHE A 163 1.14 -1.48 6.19
CA PHE A 163 0.89 -2.51 5.18
C PHE A 163 1.71 -2.34 3.89
N VAL A 164 1.99 -1.10 3.49
CA VAL A 164 2.63 -0.82 2.19
C VAL A 164 4.13 -0.64 2.31
N LEU A 165 4.63 -0.03 3.40
CA LEU A 165 6.03 0.37 3.56
C LEU A 165 6.79 -0.46 4.61
N ASP A 166 6.19 -0.72 5.77
CA ASP A 166 6.86 -1.40 6.88
C ASP A 166 6.84 -2.94 6.70
N ASN A 167 5.65 -3.54 6.64
CA ASN A 167 5.44 -4.97 6.45
C ASN A 167 5.30 -5.35 4.96
N TRP A 168 6.12 -4.72 4.11
CA TRP A 168 6.01 -4.83 2.65
C TRP A 168 6.21 -6.25 2.12
N GLN A 169 6.94 -7.10 2.85
CA GLN A 169 7.23 -8.48 2.48
C GLN A 169 5.95 -9.30 2.35
N LEU A 170 4.89 -8.92 3.06
CA LEU A 170 3.56 -9.49 2.90
C LEU A 170 3.03 -9.26 1.49
N CYS A 171 3.03 -8.01 1.02
CA CYS A 171 2.59 -7.64 -0.32
C CYS A 171 3.46 -8.32 -1.40
N TYR A 172 4.79 -8.30 -1.21
CA TYR A 172 5.72 -9.00 -2.10
C TYR A 172 5.41 -10.50 -2.23
N LYS A 173 5.28 -11.21 -1.10
CA LYS A 173 4.97 -12.65 -1.08
C LYS A 173 3.61 -12.92 -1.71
N LEU A 174 2.60 -12.13 -1.37
CA LEU A 174 1.24 -12.30 -1.88
C LEU A 174 1.18 -12.17 -3.40
N LEU A 175 1.81 -11.14 -3.96
CA LEU A 175 1.85 -10.96 -5.41
C LEU A 175 2.63 -12.08 -6.10
N LEU A 176 3.65 -12.64 -5.45
CA LEU A 176 4.42 -13.76 -6.01
C LEU A 176 3.71 -15.13 -5.93
N SER A 177 3.02 -15.41 -4.84
CA SER A 177 2.50 -16.74 -4.53
C SER A 177 1.03 -16.95 -4.86
N THR A 178 0.35 -15.90 -5.34
CA THR A 178 -1.08 -15.93 -5.62
C THR A 178 -1.42 -15.33 -6.98
N ASN A 179 -2.70 -15.47 -7.37
CA ASN A 179 -3.26 -14.85 -8.57
C ASN A 179 -3.64 -13.37 -8.36
N TYR A 180 -3.45 -12.81 -7.16
CA TYR A 180 -3.61 -11.37 -6.97
C TYR A 180 -2.55 -10.60 -7.78
N THR A 181 -2.94 -9.42 -8.21
CA THR A 181 -2.13 -8.56 -9.08
C THR A 181 -1.83 -7.21 -8.44
N THR A 182 -2.63 -6.82 -7.45
CA THR A 182 -2.39 -5.66 -6.60
C THR A 182 -2.69 -6.00 -5.15
N CYS A 183 -2.08 -5.26 -4.23
CA CYS A 183 -2.44 -5.26 -2.82
C CYS A 183 -2.29 -3.85 -2.23
N GLY A 184 -3.04 -3.56 -1.18
CA GLY A 184 -2.98 -2.29 -0.48
C GLY A 184 -3.68 -2.40 0.87
N ALA A 185 -3.63 -1.35 1.68
CA ALA A 185 -4.13 -1.40 3.05
C ALA A 185 -5.62 -1.74 3.11
N ILE A 186 -6.48 -0.89 2.54
CA ILE A 186 -7.94 -1.09 2.50
C ILE A 186 -8.44 -0.89 1.09
N LEU A 187 -9.04 -1.94 0.52
CA LEU A 187 -9.82 -1.87 -0.70
C LEU A 187 -11.24 -1.38 -0.37
N ALA A 188 -11.63 -0.24 -0.93
CA ALA A 188 -12.92 0.41 -0.74
C ALA A 188 -13.71 0.43 -2.05
N LEU A 189 -15.02 0.62 -1.94
CA LEU A 189 -15.96 0.69 -3.05
C LEU A 189 -16.76 2.01 -2.99
N ASP A 190 -16.56 2.89 -3.96
CA ASP A 190 -17.37 4.08 -4.22
C ASP A 190 -18.64 3.68 -4.99
N ARG A 191 -19.74 3.50 -4.25
CA ARG A 191 -21.04 3.10 -4.83
C ARG A 191 -21.66 4.12 -5.78
N VAL A 192 -21.14 5.34 -5.83
CA VAL A 192 -21.65 6.41 -6.70
C VAL A 192 -21.00 6.37 -8.08
N ARG A 193 -19.80 5.78 -8.21
CA ARG A 193 -19.08 5.69 -9.49
C ARG A 193 -19.56 4.50 -10.33
N LYS A 194 -19.37 4.63 -11.64
CA LYS A 194 -19.68 3.58 -12.61
C LYS A 194 -18.95 2.27 -12.25
N ALA A 195 -19.62 1.14 -12.48
CA ALA A 195 -19.02 -0.18 -12.33
C ALA A 195 -17.69 -0.28 -13.11
N GLY A 196 -16.64 -0.77 -12.43
CA GLY A 196 -15.27 -0.84 -12.95
C GLY A 196 -14.41 0.39 -12.65
N TRP A 197 -15.01 1.48 -12.15
CA TRP A 197 -14.34 2.70 -11.70
C TRP A 197 -14.76 3.08 -10.28
N ASN A 198 -15.20 2.10 -9.53
CA ASN A 198 -15.72 2.25 -8.17
C ASN A 198 -14.83 1.62 -7.12
N THR A 199 -13.85 0.80 -7.48
CA THR A 199 -12.95 0.18 -6.51
C THR A 199 -11.67 1.00 -6.41
N TYR A 200 -11.12 1.17 -5.20
CA TYR A 200 -9.86 1.86 -4.97
C TYR A 200 -9.21 1.45 -3.65
N TYR A 201 -7.91 1.68 -3.53
CA TYR A 201 -7.24 1.60 -2.23
C TYR A 201 -7.43 2.91 -1.50
N ALA A 202 -8.18 2.89 -0.40
CA ALA A 202 -8.37 4.07 0.42
C ALA A 202 -6.99 4.61 0.84
N GLY A 203 -6.76 5.91 0.63
CA GLY A 203 -5.46 6.53 0.88
C GLY A 203 -4.43 6.39 -0.25
N ASN A 204 -4.75 5.70 -1.35
CA ASN A 204 -3.94 5.55 -2.55
C ASN A 204 -2.48 5.11 -2.31
N MET A 205 -2.30 4.08 -1.47
CA MET A 205 -1.00 3.43 -1.25
C MET A 205 -1.14 1.93 -1.51
N TRP A 206 -0.29 1.39 -2.38
CA TRP A 206 -0.48 0.03 -2.90
C TRP A 206 0.78 -0.56 -3.54
N TRP A 207 0.75 -1.86 -3.80
CA TRP A 207 1.69 -2.60 -4.62
C TRP A 207 0.97 -3.19 -5.84
N ALA A 208 1.68 -3.36 -6.95
CA ALA A 208 1.16 -4.00 -8.15
C ALA A 208 2.23 -4.77 -8.92
N LYS A 209 1.79 -5.75 -9.72
CA LYS A 209 2.59 -6.34 -10.80
C LYS A 209 2.68 -5.36 -11.96
N CYS A 210 3.84 -5.22 -12.60
CA CYS A 210 3.93 -4.39 -13.80
C CYS A 210 3.08 -4.92 -14.95
N SER A 211 2.95 -6.25 -15.09
CA SER A 211 2.01 -6.86 -16.03
C SER A 211 0.55 -6.50 -15.79
N HIS A 212 0.19 -6.09 -14.57
CA HIS A 212 -1.14 -5.53 -14.29
C HIS A 212 -1.24 -4.09 -14.79
N VAL A 213 -0.27 -3.25 -14.43
CA VAL A 213 -0.20 -1.85 -14.87
C VAL A 213 -0.26 -1.75 -16.40
N ASN A 214 0.43 -2.63 -17.11
CA ASN A 214 0.46 -2.66 -18.57
C ASN A 214 -0.89 -2.97 -19.24
N ARG A 215 -1.87 -3.51 -18.49
CA ARG A 215 -3.23 -3.75 -18.99
C ARG A 215 -4.20 -2.60 -18.68
N LEU A 216 -3.82 -1.68 -17.81
CA LEU A 216 -4.68 -0.56 -17.43
C LEU A 216 -4.87 0.40 -18.61
N THR A 217 -5.95 1.18 -18.55
CA THR A 217 -6.10 2.31 -19.46
C THR A 217 -4.95 3.28 -19.24
N ARG A 218 -4.31 3.70 -20.33
CA ARG A 218 -3.21 4.67 -20.30
C ARG A 218 -3.65 5.98 -19.64
N LEU A 219 -2.82 6.52 -18.75
CA LEU A 219 -3.11 7.76 -18.02
C LEU A 219 -3.38 8.97 -18.94
N GLU A 220 -2.81 8.98 -20.15
CA GLU A 220 -3.08 10.02 -21.16
C GLU A 220 -4.56 10.13 -21.56
N LYS A 221 -5.36 9.08 -21.32
CA LYS A 221 -6.79 9.05 -21.61
C LYS A 221 -7.65 9.50 -20.42
N PHE A 222 -7.05 9.80 -19.28
CA PHE A 222 -7.75 10.25 -18.08
C PHE A 222 -7.98 11.76 -18.13
N ASP A 223 -9.02 12.24 -17.45
CA ASP A 223 -9.11 13.67 -17.13
C ASP A 223 -8.11 14.00 -16.01
N LEU A 224 -6.92 14.44 -16.41
CA LEU A 224 -5.82 14.78 -15.48
C LEU A 224 -6.16 15.96 -14.54
N LYS A 225 -7.28 16.65 -14.75
CA LYS A 225 -7.78 17.69 -13.82
C LYS A 225 -8.54 17.10 -12.64
N ASP A 226 -9.08 15.89 -12.77
CA ASP A 226 -9.74 15.20 -11.67
C ASP A 226 -8.71 14.42 -10.84
N ARG A 227 -8.30 14.98 -9.70
CA ARG A 227 -7.38 14.31 -8.76
C ARG A 227 -7.87 12.95 -8.28
N HIS A 228 -9.19 12.72 -8.23
CA HIS A 228 -9.73 11.49 -7.67
C HIS A 228 -9.67 10.30 -8.64
N LEU A 229 -9.40 10.52 -9.93
CA LEU A 229 -9.16 9.41 -10.85
C LEU A 229 -7.78 8.78 -10.63
N ALA A 230 -6.83 9.52 -10.07
CA ALA A 230 -5.53 8.97 -9.66
C ALA A 230 -5.67 7.88 -8.58
N GLU A 231 -6.65 8.02 -7.66
CA GLU A 231 -6.92 7.01 -6.63
C GLU A 231 -7.53 5.72 -7.20
N LEU A 232 -8.17 5.79 -8.37
CA LEU A 232 -8.78 4.63 -9.03
C LEU A 232 -7.81 3.89 -9.96
N TYR A 233 -6.68 4.51 -10.31
CA TYR A 233 -5.85 4.06 -11.43
C TYR A 233 -5.52 2.56 -11.37
N VAL A 234 -4.96 2.10 -10.25
CA VAL A 234 -4.49 0.71 -10.12
C VAL A 234 -5.63 -0.32 -10.09
N THR A 235 -6.86 0.11 -9.84
CA THR A 235 -8.07 -0.72 -9.69
C THR A 235 -9.09 -0.47 -10.81
N SER A 236 -8.73 0.28 -11.85
CA SER A 236 -9.65 0.63 -12.94
C SER A 236 -9.94 -0.53 -13.91
N GLU A 237 -9.33 -1.70 -13.69
CA GLU A 237 -9.60 -2.91 -14.48
C GLU A 237 -10.53 -3.86 -13.69
N PRO A 238 -11.79 -4.04 -14.13
CA PRO A 238 -12.84 -4.69 -13.34
C PRO A 238 -12.67 -6.21 -13.09
N ALA A 239 -11.72 -6.88 -13.76
CA ALA A 239 -11.64 -8.35 -13.79
C ALA A 239 -10.44 -8.96 -13.06
N VAL A 240 -9.67 -8.18 -12.28
CA VAL A 240 -8.39 -8.67 -11.73
C VAL A 240 -8.41 -8.77 -10.20
N GLY A 241 -7.70 -9.78 -9.68
CA GLY A 241 -7.58 -9.99 -8.23
C GLY A 241 -6.87 -8.82 -7.55
N HIS A 242 -7.63 -8.02 -6.80
CA HIS A 242 -7.14 -7.00 -5.87
C HIS A 242 -7.20 -7.53 -4.43
N PHE A 243 -6.10 -7.43 -3.70
CA PHE A 243 -6.07 -7.89 -2.31
C PHE A 243 -6.17 -6.74 -1.31
N ASN A 244 -6.93 -6.94 -0.23
CA ASN A 244 -7.08 -6.01 0.89
C ASN A 244 -6.31 -6.53 2.11
N CYS A 245 -5.21 -5.86 2.47
CA CYS A 245 -4.33 -6.30 3.54
C CYS A 245 -4.93 -6.18 4.94
N HIS A 246 -5.84 -5.23 5.17
CA HIS A 246 -6.45 -5.03 6.48
C HIS A 246 -7.27 -6.25 6.94
N PHE A 247 -7.84 -7.03 6.01
CA PHE A 247 -8.59 -8.24 6.34
C PHE A 247 -7.71 -9.45 6.74
N ILE A 248 -6.38 -9.32 6.77
CA ILE A 248 -5.47 -10.40 7.19
C ILE A 248 -5.69 -10.81 8.66
N ASN A 249 -6.08 -9.88 9.54
CA ASN A 249 -6.40 -10.21 10.93
C ASN A 249 -7.70 -11.03 11.10
N LEU A 250 -8.52 -11.15 10.06
CA LEU A 250 -9.70 -12.02 10.05
C LEU A 250 -9.42 -13.38 9.38
N ASN A 251 -8.44 -13.46 8.47
CA ASN A 251 -8.20 -14.64 7.64
C ASN A 251 -6.97 -15.48 8.01
N ILE A 252 -6.01 -14.99 8.82
CA ILE A 252 -4.91 -15.85 9.31
C ILE A 252 -5.43 -16.95 10.26
N LEU A 253 -6.62 -16.77 10.87
CA LEU A 253 -7.30 -17.82 11.64
C LEU A 253 -8.04 -18.83 10.75
N ILE A 254 -8.23 -18.55 9.46
CA ILE A 254 -9.07 -19.34 8.57
C ILE A 254 -8.31 -19.60 7.26
N ASN A 255 -7.37 -20.54 7.32
CA ASN A 255 -6.89 -21.35 6.20
C ASN A 255 -6.39 -20.64 4.93
N PHE A 256 -5.08 -20.82 4.67
CA PHE A 256 -4.42 -20.73 3.35
C PHE A 256 -4.92 -21.77 2.32
N ASN A 257 -6.13 -22.31 2.49
CA ASN A 257 -6.80 -23.20 1.56
C ASN A 257 -8.26 -22.74 1.43
N LYS A 258 -8.48 -21.75 0.56
CA LYS A 258 -9.70 -21.64 -0.24
C LYS A 258 -9.45 -20.68 -1.39
N GLN A 259 -9.38 -21.26 -2.59
CA GLN A 259 -9.72 -20.55 -3.83
C GLN A 259 -11.08 -19.87 -3.63
N THR A 260 -11.21 -18.65 -4.13
CA THR A 260 -12.42 -17.81 -4.12
C THR A 260 -12.81 -17.21 -2.76
N ALA A 261 -12.25 -16.05 -2.43
CA ALA A 261 -12.95 -15.07 -1.60
C ALA A 261 -13.79 -14.20 -2.53
N ASN A 262 -14.95 -14.72 -2.92
CA ASN A 262 -15.99 -13.92 -3.56
C ASN A 262 -16.37 -12.76 -2.62
N CYS A 263 -16.46 -11.58 -3.21
CA CYS A 263 -17.05 -10.41 -2.58
C CYS A 263 -18.46 -10.76 -2.08
N THR A 264 -18.68 -10.76 -0.76
CA THR A 264 -20.01 -10.58 -0.19
C THR A 264 -19.98 -9.42 0.78
N THR A 265 -20.69 -8.39 0.33
CA THR A 265 -21.19 -7.23 1.05
C THR A 265 -21.84 -7.64 2.38
N ASN A 266 -21.47 -6.97 3.47
CA ASN A 266 -22.41 -6.41 4.46
C ASN A 266 -21.66 -5.89 5.71
N GLN A 267 -21.25 -4.62 5.68
CA GLN A 267 -21.27 -3.74 6.85
C GLN A 267 -21.40 -2.29 6.34
N PRO A 268 -22.29 -1.46 6.90
CA PRO A 268 -22.38 -0.05 6.57
C PRO A 268 -21.27 0.70 7.31
N MET A 269 -20.36 1.35 6.58
CA MET A 269 -19.49 2.37 7.16
C MET A 269 -19.68 3.67 6.40
N PHE A 270 -20.32 4.61 7.10
CA PHE A 270 -20.40 6.02 6.72
C PHE A 270 -18.98 6.59 6.63
N TRP A 271 -18.60 7.08 5.45
CA TRP A 271 -17.54 8.07 5.33
C TRP A 271 -17.99 9.15 4.35
N ALA A 272 -18.04 10.38 4.85
CA ALA A 272 -18.18 11.58 4.04
C ALA A 272 -16.96 11.71 3.11
N ARG A 273 -17.23 12.15 1.87
CA ARG A 273 -16.22 12.47 0.86
C ARG A 273 -15.21 13.49 1.41
N TRP A 274 -13.92 13.23 1.21
CA TRP A 274 -12.82 14.19 1.38
C TRP A 274 -11.90 14.11 0.16
#